data_AF-A0A921LGP8-F1
#
_entry.id   AF-A0A921LGP8-F1
#
_cell.length_a   1.000
_cell.length_b   1.000
_cell.length_c   1.000
_cell.angle_alpha   90.00
_cell.angle_beta   90.00
_cell.angle_gamma   90.00
#
_symmetry.space_group_name_H-M   'P 1'
#
loop_
_entity.id
_entity.type
_entity.pdbx_description
1 polymer ?
#
loop_
_entity_poly.entity_id
_entity_poly.type
_entity_poly.pdbx_seq_one_letter_code
_entity_poly.pdbx_strand_id
1 'polypeptide(L)'
;EHIIDVIRRISEDPEVEIARVVLLGLSSPEGAFEFNKQLSGKRAEALKQYIADRIALADSCFALVNGDEGWEELRYKVEHSDMEYRKEVLNIIDSVPIMKGREGQLQRLKRGVPYRYLEEHFFPQLRRAGYIKVYYRMKNGTI
;
A
#
# COMPACT_ATOMS: atom_id res chain seq x y z
N GLU A 1 -12.74 -8.03 7.81
CA GLU A 1 -13.78 -6.98 7.93
C GLU A 1 -13.72 -6.08 6.70
N HIS A 2 -14.87 -5.65 6.19
CA HIS A 2 -14.94 -4.72 5.07
C HIS A 2 -14.54 -3.33 5.60
N ILE A 3 -13.65 -2.62 4.91
CA ILE A 3 -13.04 -1.36 5.41
C ILE A 3 -14.06 -0.30 5.86
N ILE A 4 -15.20 -0.30 5.18
CA ILE A 4 -16.33 0.58 5.49
C ILE A 4 -16.93 0.26 6.86
N ASP A 5 -16.97 -1.00 7.29
CA ASP A 5 -17.57 -1.38 8.57
C ASP A 5 -16.74 -0.87 9.74
N VAL A 6 -15.41 -0.90 9.60
CA VAL A 6 -14.48 -0.37 10.61
C VAL A 6 -14.63 1.15 10.73
N ILE A 7 -14.59 1.87 9.59
CA ILE A 7 -14.72 3.33 9.60
C ILE A 7 -16.13 3.73 10.10
N ARG A 8 -17.18 3.01 9.69
CA ARG A 8 -18.56 3.25 10.12
C ARG A 8 -18.68 3.11 11.64
N ARG A 9 -18.17 2.01 12.20
CA ARG A 9 -18.17 1.75 13.65
C ARG A 9 -17.53 2.91 14.42
N ILE A 10 -16.39 3.43 13.96
CA ILE A 10 -15.72 4.57 14.61
C ILE A 10 -16.52 5.87 14.41
N SER A 11 -17.12 6.09 13.23
CA SER A 11 -17.89 7.30 12.96
C SER A 11 -19.21 7.38 13.74
N GLU A 12 -19.82 6.23 14.04
CA GLU A 12 -21.09 6.12 14.77
C GLU A 12 -20.89 6.05 16.29
N ASP A 13 -19.65 5.94 16.75
CA ASP A 13 -19.33 5.90 18.17
C ASP A 13 -19.57 7.29 18.82
N PRO A 14 -20.42 7.36 19.86
CA PRO A 14 -20.75 8.63 20.50
C PRO A 14 -19.58 9.23 21.29
N GLU A 15 -18.58 8.46 21.70
CA GLU A 15 -17.47 8.91 22.55
C GLU A 15 -16.26 9.39 21.76
N VAL A 16 -16.16 9.04 20.48
CA VAL A 16 -15.02 9.42 19.63
C VAL A 16 -15.43 10.17 18.38
N GLU A 17 -14.48 10.89 17.80
CA GLU A 17 -14.61 11.49 16.46
C GLU A 17 -13.40 11.12 15.61
N ILE A 18 -13.65 10.84 14.31
CA ILE A 18 -12.59 10.62 13.34
C ILE A 18 -11.88 11.95 13.09
N ALA A 19 -10.62 12.03 13.50
CA ALA A 19 -9.77 13.19 13.31
C ALA A 19 -9.09 13.18 11.93
N ARG A 20 -8.67 12.01 11.45
CA ARG A 20 -7.98 11.87 10.16
C ARG A 20 -8.07 10.46 9.60
N VAL A 21 -8.21 10.34 8.29
CA VAL A 21 -8.11 9.10 7.53
C VAL A 21 -6.97 9.25 6.53
N VAL A 22 -5.86 8.56 6.76
CA VAL A 22 -4.71 8.55 5.85
C VAL A 22 -4.87 7.37 4.90
N LEU A 23 -4.88 7.65 3.60
CA LEU A 23 -5.03 6.68 2.52
C LEU A 23 -3.74 6.64 1.70
N LEU A 24 -2.99 5.56 1.84
CA LEU A 24 -1.77 5.31 1.09
C LEU A 24 -2.08 4.38 -0.07
N GLY A 25 -1.90 4.86 -1.30
CA GLY A 25 -1.98 4.03 -2.49
C GLY A 25 -0.59 3.52 -2.87
N LEU A 26 -0.51 2.23 -3.24
CA LEU A 26 0.72 1.58 -3.70
C LEU A 26 0.49 0.87 -5.02
N SER A 27 1.58 0.48 -5.69
CA SER A 27 1.59 -0.31 -6.91
C SER A 27 2.59 -1.47 -6.82
N SER A 28 2.38 -2.54 -7.59
CA SER A 28 3.45 -3.52 -7.81
C SER A 28 4.55 -2.87 -8.65
N PRO A 29 5.82 -3.28 -8.51
CA PRO A 29 6.94 -2.65 -9.21
C PRO A 29 7.05 -3.05 -10.69
N GLU A 30 5.99 -3.64 -11.25
CA GLU A 30 6.02 -4.21 -12.60
C GLU A 30 5.88 -3.10 -13.64
N GLY A 31 6.83 -3.00 -14.56
CA GLY A 31 6.79 -2.06 -15.66
C GLY A 31 7.34 -0.66 -15.32
N ALA A 32 6.83 0.36 -16.01
CA ALA A 32 7.42 1.70 -15.95
C ALA A 32 7.13 2.39 -14.61
N PHE A 33 8.19 2.82 -13.91
CA PHE A 33 8.10 3.51 -12.63
C PHE A 33 7.10 4.69 -12.63
N GLU A 34 7.16 5.57 -13.65
CA GLU A 34 6.25 6.72 -13.74
C GLU A 34 4.78 6.31 -13.89
N PHE A 35 4.51 5.20 -14.58
CA PHE A 35 3.16 4.65 -14.67
C PHE A 35 2.70 4.12 -13.32
N ASN A 36 3.55 3.35 -12.64
CA ASN A 36 3.27 2.78 -11.32
C ASN A 36 3.01 3.86 -10.27
N LYS A 37 3.83 4.93 -10.28
CA LYS A 37 3.64 6.14 -9.47
C LYS A 37 2.33 6.86 -9.74
N GLN A 38 1.90 6.99 -10.99
CA GLN A 38 0.58 7.56 -11.29
C GLN A 38 -0.55 6.65 -10.82
N LEU A 39 -0.39 5.33 -10.98
CA LEU A 39 -1.36 4.33 -10.60
C LEU A 39 -1.58 4.28 -9.08
N SER A 40 -0.52 4.34 -8.28
CA SER A 40 -0.60 4.41 -6.82
C SER A 40 -1.38 5.64 -6.34
N GLY A 41 -1.12 6.81 -6.94
CA GLY A 41 -1.92 8.02 -6.66
C GLY A 41 -3.40 7.86 -6.97
N LYS A 42 -3.73 7.31 -8.15
CA LYS A 42 -5.13 7.03 -8.55
C LYS A 42 -5.82 6.03 -7.62
N ARG A 43 -5.08 5.06 -7.06
CA ARG A 43 -5.63 4.10 -6.10
C ARG A 43 -6.01 4.76 -4.77
N ALA A 44 -5.19 5.68 -4.27
CA ALA A 44 -5.53 6.44 -3.06
C ALA A 44 -6.80 7.28 -3.27
N GLU A 45 -6.92 7.94 -4.42
CA GLU A 45 -8.11 8.71 -4.79
C GLU A 45 -9.35 7.82 -4.92
N ALA A 46 -9.24 6.69 -5.61
CA ALA A 46 -10.35 5.74 -5.75
C ALA A 46 -10.84 5.22 -4.39
N LEU A 47 -9.92 4.98 -3.45
CA LEU A 47 -10.25 4.55 -2.10
C LEU A 47 -10.94 5.66 -1.29
N LYS A 48 -10.51 6.93 -1.46
CA LYS A 48 -11.19 8.09 -0.89
C LYS A 48 -12.63 8.16 -1.37
N GLN A 49 -12.84 8.13 -2.69
CA GLN A 49 -14.16 8.20 -3.28
C GLN A 49 -15.05 7.06 -2.77
N TYR A 50 -14.50 5.84 -2.73
CA TYR A 50 -15.21 4.67 -2.24
C TYR A 50 -15.73 4.82 -0.79
N ILE A 51 -14.95 5.45 0.08
CA ILE A 51 -15.32 5.73 1.48
C ILE A 51 -16.32 6.89 1.56
N ALA A 52 -16.03 8.01 0.87
CA ALA A 52 -16.87 9.21 0.89
C ALA A 52 -18.29 8.96 0.36
N ASP A 53 -18.44 8.04 -0.60
CA ASP A 53 -19.75 7.62 -1.12
C ASP A 53 -20.61 6.84 -0.10
N ARG A 54 -20.01 6.36 0.99
CA ARG A 54 -20.64 5.40 1.93
C ARG A 54 -20.66 5.88 3.37
N ILE A 55 -19.79 6.82 3.73
CA ILE A 55 -19.65 7.36 5.07
C ILE A 55 -19.50 8.87 4.94
N ALA A 56 -20.40 9.61 5.60
CA ALA A 56 -20.38 11.06 5.63
C ALA A 56 -19.20 11.57 6.48
N LEU A 57 -18.04 11.71 5.85
CA LEU A 57 -16.85 12.35 6.43
C LEU A 57 -16.54 13.63 5.68
N ALA A 58 -16.12 14.65 6.40
CA ALA A 58 -15.65 15.88 5.77
C ALA A 58 -14.40 15.58 4.93
N ASP A 59 -14.28 16.25 3.78
CA ASP A 59 -13.12 16.09 2.89
C ASP A 59 -11.79 16.40 3.60
N SER A 60 -11.82 17.31 4.58
CA SER A 60 -10.68 17.67 5.42
C SER A 60 -10.17 16.55 6.32
N CYS A 61 -10.96 15.51 6.58
CA CYS A 61 -10.51 14.33 7.32
C CYS A 61 -9.53 13.49 6.50
N PHE A 62 -9.58 13.55 5.16
CA PHE A 62 -8.79 12.67 4.31
C PHE A 62 -7.41 13.23 4.02
N ALA A 63 -6.43 12.33 4.01
CA ALA A 63 -5.07 12.62 3.57
C ALA A 63 -4.61 11.54 2.61
N LEU A 64 -4.43 11.92 1.35
CA LEU A 64 -3.97 11.00 0.31
C LEU A 64 -2.46 11.01 0.24
N VAL A 65 -1.87 9.84 0.27
CA VAL A 65 -0.43 9.65 0.14
C VAL A 65 -0.18 8.75 -1.07
N ASN A 66 0.66 9.25 -1.98
CA ASN A 66 1.20 8.44 -3.05
C ASN A 66 2.44 7.70 -2.54
N GLY A 67 2.33 6.39 -2.39
CA GLY A 67 3.43 5.54 -1.91
C GLY A 67 4.29 4.95 -3.04
N ASP A 68 4.06 5.37 -4.28
CA ASP A 68 4.75 4.85 -5.47
C ASP A 68 4.65 3.31 -5.58
N GLU A 69 5.78 2.64 -5.81
CA GLU A 69 5.90 1.19 -5.86
C GLU A 69 6.10 0.61 -4.45
N GLY A 70 5.35 -0.44 -4.11
CA GLY A 70 5.33 -1.11 -2.80
C GLY A 70 6.57 -1.96 -2.50
N TRP A 71 7.77 -1.39 -2.68
CA TRP A 71 9.04 -2.10 -2.46
C TRP A 71 9.24 -2.55 -1.02
N GLU A 72 8.79 -1.78 -0.03
CA GLU A 72 8.86 -2.16 1.38
C GLU A 72 7.97 -3.38 1.67
N GLU A 73 6.75 -3.40 1.12
CA GLU A 73 5.86 -4.55 1.27
C GLU A 73 6.40 -5.78 0.53
N LEU A 74 6.96 -5.60 -0.68
CA LEU A 74 7.62 -6.68 -1.39
C LEU A 74 8.78 -7.25 -0.58
N ARG A 75 9.64 -6.38 -0.04
CA ARG A 75 10.77 -6.77 0.82
C ARG A 75 10.29 -7.61 2.00
N TYR A 76 9.25 -7.14 2.69
CA TYR A 76 8.66 -7.85 3.82
C TYR A 76 8.16 -9.25 3.42
N LYS A 77 7.42 -9.37 2.32
CA LYS A 77 6.93 -10.66 1.82
C LYS A 77 8.07 -11.60 1.44
N VAL A 78 9.10 -11.09 0.76
CA VAL A 78 10.30 -11.88 0.39
C VAL A 78 11.01 -12.38 1.64
N GLU A 79 11.26 -11.51 2.62
CA GLU A 79 11.95 -11.84 3.87
C GLU A 79 11.25 -12.97 4.66
N HIS A 80 9.92 -12.99 4.64
CA HIS A 80 9.08 -13.95 5.36
C HIS A 80 8.63 -15.14 4.50
N SER A 81 9.27 -15.37 3.35
CA SER A 81 8.98 -16.50 2.46
C SER A 81 10.12 -17.49 2.40
N ASP A 82 9.86 -18.70 1.91
CA ASP A 82 10.89 -19.70 1.63
C ASP A 82 11.27 -19.76 0.15
N MET A 83 11.13 -18.63 -0.57
CA MET A 83 11.43 -18.57 -2.00
C MET A 83 12.89 -18.88 -2.31
N GLU A 84 13.13 -19.52 -3.45
CA GLU A 84 14.48 -19.71 -3.97
C GLU A 84 15.15 -18.36 -4.24
N TYR A 85 16.46 -18.26 -3.96
CA TYR A 85 17.26 -17.03 -4.10
C TYR A 85 16.79 -15.84 -3.24
N ARG A 86 16.08 -16.09 -2.13
CA ARG A 86 15.61 -15.05 -1.19
C ARG A 86 16.68 -14.03 -0.82
N LYS A 87 17.90 -14.49 -0.49
CA LYS A 87 19.00 -13.61 -0.07
C LYS A 87 19.44 -12.66 -1.20
N GLU A 88 19.55 -13.16 -2.42
CA GLU A 88 19.92 -12.37 -3.59
C GLU A 88 18.84 -11.36 -3.98
N VAL A 89 17.57 -11.75 -3.88
CA VAL A 89 16.43 -10.85 -4.10
C VAL A 89 16.44 -9.72 -3.07
N LEU A 90 16.57 -10.04 -1.78
CA LEU A 90 16.65 -9.02 -0.72
C LEU A 90 17.83 -8.08 -0.95
N ASN A 91 19.00 -8.61 -1.32
CA ASN A 91 20.16 -7.79 -1.61
C ASN A 91 19.90 -6.80 -2.75
N ILE A 92 19.22 -7.20 -3.83
CA ILE A 92 18.85 -6.29 -4.91
C ILE A 92 17.86 -5.22 -4.43
N ILE A 93 16.84 -5.61 -3.66
CA ILE A 93 15.85 -4.66 -3.12
C ILE A 93 16.52 -3.63 -2.21
N ASP A 94 17.46 -4.05 -1.36
CA ASP A 94 18.10 -3.20 -0.36
C ASP A 94 19.22 -2.31 -0.94
N SER A 95 19.92 -2.77 -1.98
CA SER A 95 21.13 -2.09 -2.48
C SER A 95 20.94 -1.31 -3.79
N VAL A 96 19.98 -1.68 -4.64
CA VAL A 96 19.81 -1.06 -5.95
C VAL A 96 18.79 0.07 -5.85
N PRO A 97 19.10 1.33 -6.17
CA PRO A 97 18.10 2.39 -6.23
C PRO A 97 17.02 2.08 -7.28
N ILE A 98 15.75 2.41 -6.98
CA ILE A 98 14.59 2.14 -7.88
C ILE A 98 14.86 2.68 -9.30
N MET A 99 15.24 3.95 -9.39
CA MET A 99 15.56 4.64 -10.66
C MET A 99 16.83 4.15 -11.36
N LYS A 100 17.56 3.20 -10.75
CA LYS A 100 18.74 2.56 -11.34
C LYS A 100 18.47 1.11 -11.78
N GLY A 101 17.20 0.78 -12.03
CA GLY A 101 16.79 -0.46 -12.67
C GLY A 101 16.70 -1.64 -11.72
N ARG A 102 16.23 -1.42 -10.48
CA ARG A 102 16.01 -2.46 -9.47
C ARG A 102 15.19 -3.64 -10.02
N GLU A 103 14.03 -3.35 -10.62
CA GLU A 103 13.16 -4.36 -11.25
C GLU A 103 13.91 -5.14 -12.35
N GLY A 104 14.59 -4.43 -13.26
CA GLY A 104 15.35 -5.07 -14.33
C GLY A 104 16.48 -5.98 -13.82
N GLN A 105 17.08 -5.67 -12.66
CA GLN A 105 18.05 -6.58 -12.04
C GLN A 105 17.39 -7.86 -11.51
N LEU A 106 16.20 -7.76 -10.91
CA LEU A 106 15.42 -8.93 -10.50
C LEU A 106 15.05 -9.80 -11.71
N GLN A 107 14.62 -9.20 -12.82
CA GLN A 107 14.28 -9.91 -14.06
C GLN A 107 15.47 -10.71 -14.63
N ARG A 108 16.70 -10.18 -14.52
CA ARG A 108 17.92 -10.86 -15.00
C ARG A 108 18.49 -11.86 -14.01
N LEU A 109 18.23 -11.70 -12.72
CA LEU A 109 18.75 -12.56 -11.66
C LEU A 109 18.37 -14.02 -11.94
N LYS A 110 19.38 -14.89 -12.03
CA LYS A 110 19.21 -16.35 -12.21
C LYS A 110 18.23 -16.69 -13.35
N ARG A 111 18.35 -15.99 -14.49
CA ARG A 111 17.48 -16.18 -15.68
C ARG A 111 15.99 -15.94 -15.37
N GLY A 112 15.71 -15.03 -14.44
CA GLY A 112 14.36 -14.60 -14.06
C GLY A 112 13.57 -15.59 -13.20
N VAL A 113 14.20 -16.65 -12.70
CA VAL A 113 13.55 -17.63 -11.81
C VAL A 113 12.91 -16.95 -10.59
N PRO A 114 13.62 -16.15 -9.78
CA PRO A 114 13.00 -15.49 -8.64
C PRO A 114 11.95 -14.46 -9.07
N TYR A 115 12.15 -13.74 -10.18
CA TYR A 115 11.19 -12.74 -10.63
C TYR A 115 9.82 -13.35 -10.99
N ARG A 116 9.80 -14.51 -11.67
CA ARG A 116 8.56 -15.25 -11.96
C ARG A 116 7.83 -15.66 -10.67
N TYR A 117 8.58 -16.08 -9.64
CA TYR A 117 7.99 -16.36 -8.33
C TYR A 117 7.34 -15.11 -7.72
N LEU A 118 8.00 -13.95 -7.81
CA LEU A 118 7.41 -12.68 -7.34
C LEU A 118 6.14 -12.33 -8.11
N GLU A 119 6.14 -12.48 -9.45
CA GLU A 119 4.98 -12.27 -10.33
C GLU A 119 3.79 -13.17 -10.00
N GLU A 120 4.05 -14.45 -9.69
CA GLU A 120 3.01 -15.43 -9.43
C GLU A 120 2.44 -15.31 -8.01
N HIS A 121 3.28 -15.01 -7.02
CA HIS A 121 2.89 -15.13 -5.61
C HIS A 121 2.70 -13.80 -4.88
N PHE A 122 3.50 -12.77 -5.20
CA PHE A 122 3.54 -11.52 -4.41
C PHE A 122 2.97 -10.32 -5.15
N PHE A 123 3.34 -10.10 -6.40
CA PHE A 123 2.85 -8.96 -7.18
C PHE A 123 1.31 -8.88 -7.25
N PRO A 124 0.53 -9.98 -7.35
CA PRO A 124 -0.93 -9.89 -7.32
C PRO A 124 -1.47 -9.27 -6.03
N GLN A 125 -0.79 -9.47 -4.90
CA GLN A 125 -1.15 -8.86 -3.62
C GLN A 125 -0.82 -7.36 -3.63
N LEU A 126 0.35 -6.98 -4.18
CA LEU A 126 0.77 -5.59 -4.32
C LEU A 126 -0.09 -4.80 -5.32
N ARG A 127 -0.66 -5.46 -6.33
CA ARG A 127 -1.65 -4.85 -7.25
C ARG A 127 -2.93 -4.42 -6.53
N ARG A 128 -3.16 -4.90 -5.31
CA ARG A 128 -4.29 -4.52 -4.47
C ARG A 128 -3.85 -3.79 -3.20
N ALA A 129 -2.56 -3.52 -3.05
CA ALA A 129 -2.00 -2.94 -1.84
C ALA A 129 -2.37 -1.46 -1.70
N GLY A 130 -2.82 -1.14 -0.50
CA GLY A 130 -3.05 0.21 -0.01
C GLY A 130 -3.24 0.13 1.50
N TYR A 131 -2.82 1.16 2.21
CA TYR A 131 -2.95 1.21 3.66
C TYR A 131 -3.94 2.30 4.05
N ILE A 132 -4.81 1.99 5.00
CA ILE A 132 -5.66 2.98 5.65
C ILE A 132 -5.23 3.08 7.11
N LYS A 133 -4.96 4.31 7.55
CA LYS A 133 -4.79 4.62 8.98
C LYS A 133 -5.91 5.55 9.39
N VAL A 134 -6.72 5.14 10.36
CA VAL A 134 -7.77 5.96 10.95
C VAL A 134 -7.27 6.47 12.28
N TYR A 135 -7.22 7.79 12.42
CA TYR A 135 -6.93 8.48 13.67
C TYR A 135 -8.25 9.04 14.18
N TYR A 136 -8.56 8.73 15.44
CA TYR A 136 -9.71 9.26 16.14
C TYR A 136 -9.26 9.88 17.47
N ARG A 137 -10.11 10.72 18.04
CA ARG A 137 -9.90 11.31 19.37
C ARG A 137 -11.18 11.22 20.17
N MET A 138 -11.05 11.16 21.49
CA MET A 138 -12.19 11.25 22.38
C MET A 138 -12.85 12.61 22.20
N LYS A 139 -14.18 12.63 22.06
CA LYS A 139 -14.93 13.86 22.25
C LYS A 139 -14.76 14.21 23.73
N ASN A 140 -14.25 15.40 24.04
CA ASN A 140 -14.04 15.80 25.44
C ASN A 140 -15.34 15.58 26.22
N GLY A 141 -15.34 14.62 27.13
CA GLY A 141 -16.43 14.44 28.07
C GLY A 141 -16.54 15.70 28.91
N THR A 142 -17.74 16.27 28.98
CA THR A 142 -18.10 17.18 30.07
C THR A 142 -17.79 16.44 31.37
N ILE A 143 -16.80 16.93 32.13
CA ILE A 143 -16.65 16.58 33.55
C ILE A 143 -17.76 17.29 34.31
#